data_AF-A0A2R7Y4W5-F1
#
_entry.id   AF-A0A2R7Y4W5-F1
#
_cell.length_a   1.000
_cell.length_b   1.000
_cell.length_c   1.000
_cell.angle_alpha   90.00
_cell.angle_beta   90.00
_cell.angle_gamma   90.00
#
_symmetry.space_group_name_H-M   'P 1'
#
loop_
_entity.id
_entity.type
_entity.pdbx_description
1 polymer ?
#
loop_
_entity_poly.entity_id
_entity_poly.type
_entity_poly.pdbx_seq_one_letter_code
_entity_poly.pdbx_strand_id
1 'polypeptide(L)'
;MSKGKLAVQVAHASVCALLEALKHKRDWADEWLASGQKKVVLKVNSEEELRKYYQAALKFGLPAAIIQDAGLTELPEGTTTTVGIGPAPETYIDKVTGHLKLL
;
A
#
# COMPACT_ATOMS: atom_id res chain seq x y z
N MET A 1 9.89 6.71 -11.71
CA MET A 1 10.52 5.43 -11.32
C MET A 1 10.63 4.54 -12.55
N SER A 2 11.76 3.85 -12.73
CA SER A 2 11.85 2.76 -13.69
C SER A 2 10.86 1.63 -13.36
N LYS A 3 10.55 0.77 -14.35
CA LYS A 3 9.61 -0.37 -14.17
C LYS A 3 10.07 -1.33 -13.07
N GLY A 4 11.37 -1.63 -13.01
CA GLY A 4 11.95 -2.50 -11.98
C GLY A 4 11.83 -1.88 -10.59
N LYS A 5 12.13 -0.58 -10.47
CA LYS A 5 12.00 0.12 -9.19
C LYS A 5 10.55 0.12 -8.69
N LEU A 6 9.61 0.43 -9.56
CA LEU A 6 8.18 0.37 -9.25
C LEU A 6 7.77 -1.02 -8.72
N ALA A 7 8.15 -2.09 -9.41
CA ALA A 7 7.80 -3.45 -9.01
C ALA A 7 8.30 -3.80 -7.60
N VAL A 8 9.53 -3.41 -7.27
CA VAL A 8 10.13 -3.64 -5.94
C VAL A 8 9.41 -2.83 -4.86
N GLN A 9 9.10 -1.55 -5.11
CA GLN A 9 8.41 -0.72 -4.13
C GLN A 9 6.97 -1.21 -3.86
N VAL A 10 6.26 -1.66 -4.89
CA VAL A 10 4.95 -2.30 -4.76
C VAL A 10 5.05 -3.60 -3.96
N ALA A 11 6.08 -4.41 -4.20
CA ALA A 11 6.30 -5.64 -3.44
C ALA A 11 6.57 -5.36 -1.95
N HIS A 12 7.44 -4.40 -1.64
CA HIS A 12 7.69 -3.97 -0.26
C HIS A 12 6.40 -3.51 0.43
N ALA A 13 5.64 -2.63 -0.22
CA ALA A 13 4.39 -2.11 0.30
C ALA A 13 3.38 -3.24 0.60
N SER A 14 3.26 -4.20 -0.32
CA SER A 14 2.36 -5.35 -0.14
C SER A 14 2.76 -6.24 1.03
N VAL A 15 4.06 -6.52 1.21
CA VAL A 15 4.53 -7.39 2.30
C VAL A 15 4.36 -6.69 3.63
N CYS A 16 4.77 -5.42 3.75
CA CYS A 16 4.64 -4.66 4.99
C CYS A 16 3.17 -4.49 5.41
N ALA A 17 2.27 -4.20 4.47
CA ALA A 17 0.84 -4.07 4.77
C ALA A 17 0.22 -5.42 5.21
N LEU A 18 0.64 -6.53 4.61
CA LEU A 18 0.27 -7.87 5.07
C LEU A 18 0.75 -8.15 6.50
N LEU A 19 1.97 -7.76 6.87
CA LEU A 19 2.49 -7.94 8.23
C LEU A 19 1.65 -7.16 9.26
N GLU A 20 1.25 -5.92 8.94
CA GLU A 20 0.31 -5.15 9.77
C GLU A 20 -1.04 -5.87 9.91
N ALA A 21 -1.57 -6.42 8.82
CA ALA A 21 -2.82 -7.18 8.85
C ALA A 21 -2.68 -8.47 9.69
N LEU A 22 -1.60 -9.23 9.55
CA LEU A 22 -1.37 -10.44 10.34
C LEU A 22 -1.28 -10.15 11.84
N LYS A 23 -0.86 -8.94 12.23
CA LYS A 23 -0.75 -8.49 13.62
C LYS A 23 -2.08 -7.97 14.18
N HIS A 24 -2.87 -7.27 13.37
CA HIS A 24 -4.02 -6.49 13.86
C HIS A 24 -5.39 -6.94 13.29
N LYS A 25 -5.40 -7.68 12.18
CA LYS A 25 -6.57 -8.10 11.38
C LYS A 25 -6.32 -9.47 10.74
N ARG A 26 -5.94 -10.46 11.57
CA ARG A 26 -5.45 -11.76 11.09
C ARG A 26 -6.48 -12.52 10.25
N ASP A 27 -7.76 -12.41 10.61
CA ASP A 27 -8.89 -12.91 9.82
C ASP A 27 -8.87 -12.38 8.38
N TRP A 28 -8.71 -11.06 8.19
CA TRP A 28 -8.62 -10.46 6.85
C TRP A 28 -7.38 -10.93 6.08
N ALA A 29 -6.26 -11.11 6.77
CA ALA A 29 -5.03 -11.59 6.15
C ALA A 29 -5.17 -13.06 5.68
N ASP A 30 -5.71 -13.93 6.52
CA ASP A 30 -5.89 -15.35 6.22
C ASP A 30 -6.89 -15.55 5.06
N GLU A 31 -8.01 -14.81 5.05
CA GLU A 31 -8.98 -14.84 3.94
C GLU A 31 -8.39 -14.30 2.63
N TRP A 32 -7.62 -13.22 2.69
CA TRP A 32 -6.95 -12.68 1.51
C TRP A 32 -5.91 -13.64 0.93
N LEU A 33 -5.15 -14.33 1.78
CA LEU A 33 -4.21 -15.37 1.35
C LEU A 33 -4.95 -16.55 0.70
N ALA A 34 -6.06 -16.99 1.29
CA ALA A 34 -6.89 -18.08 0.75
C ALA A 34 -7.59 -17.73 -0.57
N SER A 35 -7.89 -16.45 -0.80
CA SER A 35 -8.55 -15.94 -2.01
C SER A 35 -7.59 -15.56 -3.14
N GLY A 36 -6.34 -16.01 -3.10
CA GLY A 36 -5.36 -15.77 -4.16
C GLY A 36 -4.75 -14.37 -4.11
N GLN A 37 -4.83 -13.69 -2.96
CA GLN A 37 -4.05 -12.51 -2.62
C GLN A 37 -4.12 -11.36 -3.65
N LYS A 38 -5.34 -11.02 -4.09
CA LYS A 38 -5.62 -9.97 -5.09
C LYS A 38 -4.93 -8.65 -4.73
N LYS A 39 -4.29 -8.03 -5.72
CA LYS A 39 -3.63 -6.71 -5.61
C LYS A 39 -4.06 -5.83 -6.77
N VAL A 40 -4.26 -4.54 -6.49
CA VAL A 40 -4.53 -3.52 -7.51
C VAL A 40 -3.52 -2.40 -7.31
N VAL A 41 -2.84 -2.00 -8.38
CA VAL A 41 -1.85 -0.92 -8.33
C VAL A 41 -2.47 0.34 -8.91
N LEU A 42 -2.53 1.38 -8.09
CA LEU A 42 -3.13 2.67 -8.40
C LEU A 42 -2.03 3.75 -8.44
N LYS A 43 -2.36 4.92 -8.98
CA LYS A 43 -1.45 6.07 -9.03
C LYS A 43 -2.01 7.31 -8.36
N VAL A 44 -1.09 8.07 -7.79
CA VAL A 44 -1.26 9.41 -7.22
C VAL A 44 -0.26 10.36 -7.87
N ASN A 45 -0.45 11.66 -7.71
CA ASN A 45 0.37 12.66 -8.40
C ASN A 45 1.51 13.22 -7.55
N SER A 46 1.57 12.90 -6.25
CA SER A 46 2.59 13.46 -5.35
C SER A 46 2.89 12.58 -4.13
N GLU A 47 4.02 12.87 -3.48
CA GLU A 47 4.38 12.26 -2.19
C GLU A 47 3.37 12.63 -1.08
N GLU A 48 2.88 13.86 -1.10
CA GLU A 48 1.90 14.35 -0.14
C GLU A 48 0.58 13.57 -0.25
N GLU A 49 0.15 13.25 -1.48
CA GLU A 49 -1.01 12.38 -1.70
C GLU A 49 -0.78 10.98 -1.12
N LEU A 50 0.40 10.37 -1.30
CA LEU A 50 0.71 9.08 -0.67
C LEU A 50 0.52 9.15 0.85
N ARG A 51 1.08 10.17 1.50
CA ARG A 51 0.94 10.37 2.96
C ARG A 51 -0.51 10.58 3.36
N LYS A 52 -1.28 11.35 2.58
CA LYS A 52 -2.72 11.57 2.79
C LYS A 52 -3.51 10.26 2.76
N TYR A 53 -3.28 9.39 1.77
CA TYR A 53 -4.00 8.10 1.67
C TYR A 53 -3.57 7.12 2.76
N TYR A 54 -2.29 7.12 3.15
CA TYR A 54 -1.83 6.34 4.30
C TYR A 54 -2.55 6.75 5.59
N GLN A 55 -2.61 8.05 5.89
CA GLN A 55 -3.33 8.56 7.07
C GLN A 55 -4.83 8.28 7.01
N ALA A 56 -5.44 8.40 5.83
CA ALA A 56 -6.84 8.03 5.64
C ALA A 56 -7.08 6.55 5.96
N ALA A 57 -6.24 5.64 5.44
CA ALA A 57 -6.33 4.21 5.72
C ALA A 57 -6.26 3.90 7.23
N LEU A 58 -5.29 4.51 7.94
CA LEU A 58 -5.19 4.38 9.40
C LEU A 58 -6.44 4.87 10.12
N LYS A 59 -7.00 6.01 9.71
CA LYS A 59 -8.23 6.57 10.29
C LYS A 59 -9.44 5.65 10.08
N PHE A 60 -9.50 4.93 8.97
CA PHE A 60 -10.53 3.91 8.71
C PHE A 60 -10.23 2.55 9.37
N GLY A 61 -9.14 2.42 10.13
CA GLY A 61 -8.76 1.19 10.80
C GLY A 61 -8.28 0.09 9.85
N LEU A 62 -7.78 0.49 8.68
CA LEU A 62 -7.21 -0.42 7.68
C LEU A 62 -5.73 -0.71 7.98
N PRO A 63 -5.26 -1.96 7.82
CA PRO A 63 -3.83 -2.24 7.75
C PRO A 63 -3.20 -1.42 6.63
N ALA A 64 -2.08 -0.77 6.90
CA ALA A 64 -1.39 0.03 5.89
C ALA A 64 0.10 0.15 6.20
N ALA A 65 0.90 0.29 5.14
CA ALA A 65 2.34 0.51 5.25
C ALA A 65 2.79 1.59 4.27
N ILE A 66 3.70 2.44 4.71
CA ILE A 66 4.34 3.47 3.89
C ILE A 66 5.78 3.05 3.59
N ILE A 67 6.18 3.09 2.33
CA ILE A 67 7.53 2.72 1.91
C ILE A 67 8.30 3.97 1.53
N GLN A 68 9.52 4.05 2.04
CA GLN A 68 10.48 5.10 1.73
C GLN A 68 11.69 4.50 1.04
N ASP A 69 12.24 5.24 0.07
CA ASP A 69 13.50 4.85 -0.52
C ASP A 69 14.64 5.07 0.45
N ALA A 70 15.43 4.03 0.71
CA ALA A 70 16.61 4.12 1.56
C ALA A 70 17.80 4.88 0.91
N GLY A 71 17.57 5.58 -0.23
CA GLY A 71 18.61 6.39 -0.89
C GLY A 71 19.66 5.58 -1.65
N LEU A 72 19.45 4.27 -1.83
CA LEU A 72 20.37 3.39 -2.57
C LEU A 72 20.09 3.40 -4.09
N THR A 73 19.20 4.25 -4.59
CA THR A 73 18.70 4.22 -5.97
C THR A 73 18.32 5.60 -6.54
N GLU A 74 17.55 5.62 -7.64
CA GLU A 74 17.13 6.73 -8.51
C GLU A 74 16.47 7.96 -7.83
N LEU A 75 16.22 7.95 -6.52
CA LEU A 75 15.50 9.00 -5.79
C LEU A 75 16.29 9.46 -4.55
N PRO A 76 16.04 10.69 -4.05
CA PRO A 76 16.61 11.15 -2.79
C PRO A 76 16.24 10.21 -1.62
N GLU A 77 17.16 10.07 -0.67
CA GLU A 77 16.92 9.33 0.56
C GLU A 77 15.68 9.85 1.31
N GLY A 78 14.86 8.92 1.83
CA GLY A 78 13.66 9.25 2.59
C GLY A 78 12.43 9.61 1.74
N THR A 79 12.57 9.64 0.41
CA THR A 79 11.42 9.88 -0.50
C THR A 79 10.36 8.79 -0.29
N THR A 80 9.12 9.17 0.00
CA THR A 80 8.02 8.20 0.05
C THR A 80 7.64 7.79 -1.37
N THR A 81 7.70 6.50 -1.65
CA THR A 81 7.56 5.95 -3.01
C THR A 81 6.22 5.24 -3.22
N THR A 82 5.69 4.56 -2.21
CA THR A 82 4.50 3.71 -2.34
C THR A 82 3.82 3.50 -0.99
N VAL A 83 2.50 3.30 -1.00
CA VAL A 83 1.71 2.92 0.17
C VAL A 83 0.97 1.61 -0.13
N GLY A 84 1.04 0.66 0.79
CA GLY A 84 0.22 -0.54 0.79
C GLY A 84 -0.99 -0.34 1.71
N ILE A 85 -2.19 -0.70 1.25
CA ILE A 85 -3.44 -0.60 2.04
C ILE A 85 -4.14 -1.96 1.96
N GLY A 86 -4.55 -2.47 3.11
CA GLY A 86 -5.10 -3.81 3.29
C GLY A 86 -4.04 -4.86 3.63
N PRO A 87 -4.36 -6.16 3.52
CA PRO A 87 -5.65 -6.68 3.07
C PRO A 87 -6.82 -6.29 3.97
N ALA A 88 -7.99 -6.14 3.35
CA ALA A 88 -9.27 -5.83 3.99
C ALA A 88 -10.40 -6.08 2.96
N PRO A 89 -11.67 -6.16 3.38
CA PRO A 89 -12.79 -6.23 2.45
C PRO A 89 -12.79 -5.03 1.49
N GLU A 90 -13.07 -5.28 0.20
CA GLU A 90 -12.95 -4.28 -0.86
C GLU A 90 -13.77 -3.01 -0.59
N THR A 91 -14.98 -3.17 -0.02
CA THR A 91 -15.87 -2.06 0.33
C THR A 91 -15.29 -1.09 1.36
N TYR A 92 -14.29 -1.50 2.13
CA TYR A 92 -13.57 -0.62 3.06
C TYR A 92 -12.37 0.05 2.37
N ILE A 93 -11.66 -0.69 1.52
CA ILE A 93 -10.53 -0.16 0.74
C ILE A 93 -11.02 0.93 -0.22
N ASP A 94 -12.14 0.69 -0.91
CA ASP A 94 -12.68 1.61 -1.92
C ASP A 94 -13.15 2.95 -1.32
N LYS A 95 -13.51 3.00 -0.04
CA LYS A 95 -13.77 4.28 0.67
C LYS A 95 -12.55 5.18 0.69
N VAL A 96 -11.35 4.60 0.64
CA VAL A 96 -10.08 5.32 0.64
C VAL A 96 -9.57 5.51 -0.78
N THR A 97 -9.58 4.47 -1.62
CA THR A 97 -8.86 4.47 -2.90
C THR A 97 -9.73 4.35 -4.15
N GLY A 98 -11.05 4.17 -4.03
CA GLY A 98 -11.93 3.82 -5.16
C GLY A 98 -12.04 4.87 -6.28
N HIS A 99 -11.56 6.10 -6.03
CA HIS A 99 -11.52 7.20 -7.01
C HIS A 99 -10.14 7.37 -7.67
N LEU A 100 -9.13 6.62 -7.23
CA LEU A 100 -7.79 6.68 -7.81
C LEU A 100 -7.76 5.92 -9.15
N LYS A 101 -6.88 6.37 -10.05
CA LYS A 101 -6.70 5.75 -11.36
C LYS A 101 -5.76 4.55 -11.25
N LEU A 102 -5.99 3.54 -12.09
CA LEU A 102 -5.02 2.47 -12.32
C LEU A 102 -3.69 3.06 -12.79
N LEU A 103 -2.58 2.50 -12.31
CA LEU A 103 -1.23 2.94 -12.64
C LEU A 103 -0.93 2.77 -14.13
#